data_AF-C1H884-F1
#
_entry.id   AF-C1H884-F1
#
_cell.length_a   1.000
_cell.length_b   1.000
_cell.length_c   1.000
_cell.angle_alpha   90.00
_cell.angle_beta   90.00
_cell.angle_gamma   90.00
#
_symmetry.space_group_name_H-M   'P 1'
#
loop_
_entity.id
_entity.type
_entity.pdbx_description
1 polymer ?
#
loop_
_entity_poly.entity_id
_entity_poly.type
_entity_poly.pdbx_seq_one_letter_code
_entity_poly.pdbx_strand_id
1 'polypeptide(L)'
;MGFDSWKKRLSEIGGKKLPSPSPSLSSPRDAPEGAFPSSHLNSAPAPAIEGNPHPSFQRPGQSRGQAPQADFSSSYPNNAPVPGAAGNRWSPSQPPAAPSPKPIAWPLTYPVLPEEGVGVLIFYHTLQSMVSGEFYCWTYISEGLAQVGQKDIVFTIRRKASEREDNFPTAPFQWIKFVYSAAKGGQTVDEFHRTDFHSPSFLDRSDFKWVVYGPAHPINNVPASYFPREWLQVIPLIAPEAEVAQRYGVMRALGHLGAQERYFPFPPWIDRGRQPCITMANMTGTMKDSLPSVIVTGISALKKGNEIVLHIPQRSASPLKEALAQFQLEHVFSLETTPHRDADSGLLWSNTDTEPRGYAAGTSNACMNLNYFAFCPCQENNELKMIEDGFIFMITNSTWANFRNFIEQSISSSIAFPSGFRFSLEFEGSTSPQYKGPSPGTHAAVQPTPSPVKYAYVEYKPENPVSRSQKPSHVHCDHVVLLDTNVAKQADVDELSRYIKSIEAVLDTTVPKTAPPHLVGGGKLLIEADVGGPDRDDLLSREWFKMKFSPPSLEALPMAEIYDGVARLAKPSIEPRTRFSLAFNVWGFTGTWA
;
A
#
# COMPACT_ATOMS: atom_id res chain seq x y z
N MET A 1 7.45 15.18 29.91
CA MET A 1 8.55 16.14 29.73
C MET A 1 7.93 17.54 29.68
N GLY A 2 8.42 18.50 30.45
CA GLY A 2 7.92 19.88 30.41
C GLY A 2 8.28 20.57 29.09
N PHE A 3 7.45 21.54 28.69
CA PHE A 3 7.58 22.34 27.46
C PHE A 3 8.99 22.90 27.24
N ASP A 4 9.65 23.38 28.30
CA ASP A 4 10.99 23.99 28.22
C ASP A 4 12.07 23.02 27.73
N SER A 5 12.00 21.75 28.15
CA SER A 5 12.94 20.71 27.70
C SER A 5 12.82 20.47 26.19
N TRP A 6 11.60 20.60 25.66
CA TRP A 6 11.32 20.42 24.25
C TRP A 6 11.73 21.63 23.42
N LYS A 7 11.41 22.85 23.89
CA LYS A 7 11.84 24.10 23.24
C LYS A 7 13.37 24.15 23.12
N LYS A 8 14.09 23.70 24.16
CA LYS A 8 15.55 23.55 24.14
C LYS A 8 16.02 22.61 23.03
N ARG A 9 15.50 21.37 22.97
CA ARG A 9 15.86 20.41 21.90
C ARG A 9 15.59 20.95 20.50
N LEU A 10 14.43 21.59 20.29
CA LEU A 10 14.13 22.20 18.99
C LEU A 10 15.08 23.36 18.65
N SER A 11 15.45 24.19 19.62
CA SER A 11 16.40 25.28 19.39
C SER A 11 17.78 24.75 19.01
N GLU A 12 18.20 23.62 19.58
CA GLU A 12 19.45 22.93 19.25
C GLU A 12 19.44 22.38 17.81
N ILE A 13 18.27 21.94 17.32
CA ILE A 13 18.09 21.47 15.93
C ILE A 13 18.05 22.65 14.96
N GLY A 14 17.35 23.73 15.30
CA GLY A 14 17.17 24.91 14.44
C GLY A 14 18.44 25.73 14.18
N GLY A 15 19.50 25.54 14.97
CA GLY A 15 20.78 26.21 14.78
C GLY A 15 21.60 25.72 13.57
N LYS A 16 21.25 24.57 12.99
CA LYS A 16 21.90 24.05 11.78
C LYS A 16 21.17 24.54 10.53
N LYS A 17 21.71 25.58 9.91
CA LYS A 17 21.18 26.16 8.66
C LYS A 17 21.22 25.09 7.56
N LEU A 18 20.04 24.70 7.07
CA LEU A 18 19.88 23.76 5.94
C LEU A 18 20.56 24.32 4.68
N PRO A 19 21.42 23.55 3.99
CA PRO A 19 21.89 23.91 2.66
C PRO A 19 20.75 23.75 1.64
N SER A 20 20.66 24.67 0.69
CA SER A 20 19.71 24.62 -0.41
C SER A 20 19.90 23.34 -1.23
N PRO A 21 18.84 22.60 -1.61
CA PRO A 21 18.97 21.38 -2.39
C PRO A 21 19.44 21.70 -3.81
N SER A 22 20.59 21.16 -4.18
CA SER A 22 21.12 21.18 -5.55
C SER A 22 20.61 19.94 -6.30
N PRO A 23 20.20 20.05 -7.58
CA PRO A 23 19.74 18.89 -8.34
C PRO A 23 20.97 18.19 -8.95
N SER A 24 21.35 17.02 -8.43
CA SER A 24 22.25 16.11 -9.16
C SER A 24 22.05 14.67 -8.70
N LEU A 25 21.25 13.93 -9.45
CA LEU A 25 21.24 12.46 -9.48
C LEU A 25 22.36 12.01 -10.42
N SER A 26 23.48 11.54 -9.86
CA SER A 26 24.45 10.71 -10.58
C SER A 26 24.45 9.31 -9.96
N SER A 27 24.07 8.33 -10.78
CA SER A 27 24.11 6.91 -10.46
C SER A 27 25.55 6.42 -10.30
N PRO A 28 25.86 5.54 -9.34
CA PRO A 28 26.97 4.62 -9.47
C PRO A 28 26.45 3.22 -9.85
N ARG A 29 26.87 2.79 -11.04
CA ARG A 29 26.84 1.42 -11.53
C ARG A 29 27.97 0.61 -10.87
N ASP A 30 27.75 -0.70 -10.81
CA ASP A 30 28.72 -1.80 -10.71
C ASP A 30 29.32 -2.14 -9.33
N ALA A 31 28.84 -3.26 -8.77
CA ALA A 31 29.67 -4.19 -7.99
C ALA A 31 29.18 -5.64 -8.25
N PRO A 32 30.10 -6.64 -8.28
CA PRO A 32 29.87 -7.90 -8.97
C PRO A 32 29.30 -9.01 -8.08
N GLU A 33 28.70 -9.98 -8.76
CA GLU A 33 28.14 -11.23 -8.24
C GLU A 33 29.16 -12.04 -7.41
N GLY A 34 28.77 -12.40 -6.19
CA GLY A 34 29.48 -13.34 -5.33
C GLY A 34 28.52 -14.44 -4.86
N ALA A 35 28.76 -15.65 -5.33
CA ALA A 35 27.97 -16.85 -5.06
C ALA A 35 28.02 -17.30 -3.59
N PHE A 36 26.88 -17.70 -3.02
CA PHE A 36 26.80 -18.43 -1.74
C PHE A 36 26.38 -19.89 -1.97
N PRO A 37 27.06 -20.87 -1.34
CA PRO A 37 26.66 -22.27 -1.38
C PRO A 37 25.65 -22.61 -0.27
N SER A 38 24.67 -23.42 -0.64
CA SER A 38 23.67 -24.05 0.21
C SER A 38 24.31 -25.05 1.17
N SER A 39 23.93 -25.04 2.45
CA SER A 39 24.16 -26.19 3.33
C SER A 39 22.92 -26.53 4.15
N HIS A 40 22.61 -27.83 4.12
CA HIS A 40 21.54 -28.50 4.83
C HIS A 40 21.92 -28.68 6.30
N LEU A 41 20.95 -28.48 7.21
CA LEU A 41 21.02 -28.99 8.57
C LEU A 41 19.83 -29.91 8.84
N ASN A 42 20.16 -31.13 9.27
CA ASN A 42 19.26 -32.16 9.75
C ASN A 42 18.79 -31.82 11.17
N SER A 43 17.48 -31.96 11.40
CA SER A 43 16.83 -31.83 12.70
C SER A 43 16.90 -33.14 13.48
N ALA A 44 17.19 -33.07 14.79
CA ALA A 44 16.86 -34.09 15.77
C ALA A 44 15.81 -33.52 16.76
N PRO A 45 14.86 -34.33 17.28
CA PRO A 45 13.66 -33.84 17.95
C PRO A 45 13.75 -33.89 19.49
N ALA A 46 13.02 -33.00 20.18
CA ALA A 46 12.42 -33.17 21.52
C ALA A 46 11.86 -31.82 22.07
N PRO A 47 10.98 -31.82 23.08
CA PRO A 47 9.72 -32.54 23.24
C PRO A 47 8.54 -31.56 23.48
N ALA A 48 7.33 -32.10 23.57
CA ALA A 48 6.08 -31.37 23.79
C ALA A 48 6.10 -30.51 25.07
N ILE A 49 5.66 -29.26 24.95
CA ILE A 49 5.27 -28.41 26.08
C ILE A 49 3.86 -27.89 25.80
N GLU A 50 2.91 -28.35 26.62
CA GLU A 50 1.56 -27.81 26.72
C GLU A 50 1.57 -26.44 27.38
N GLY A 51 0.82 -25.50 26.80
CA GLY A 51 0.62 -24.16 27.32
C GLY A 51 0.68 -23.13 26.20
N ASN A 52 -0.43 -22.94 25.48
CA ASN A 52 -0.55 -21.90 24.46
C ASN A 52 -0.82 -20.55 25.15
N PRO A 53 0.12 -19.59 25.18
CA PRO A 53 -0.25 -18.21 25.52
C PRO A 53 -1.18 -17.68 24.43
N HIS A 54 -2.37 -17.22 24.82
CA HIS A 54 -3.34 -16.63 23.91
C HIS A 54 -2.76 -15.34 23.29
N PRO A 55 -2.83 -15.17 21.96
CA PRO A 55 -2.48 -13.90 21.34
C PRO A 55 -3.45 -12.81 21.81
N SER A 56 -2.95 -11.59 22.04
CA SER A 56 -3.74 -10.44 22.47
C SER A 56 -3.99 -9.48 21.31
N PHE A 57 -5.24 -9.05 21.13
CA PHE A 57 -5.57 -7.93 20.26
C PHE A 57 -5.32 -6.64 21.03
N GLN A 58 -4.34 -5.86 20.59
CA GLN A 58 -4.18 -4.49 21.06
C GLN A 58 -4.94 -3.57 20.13
N ARG A 59 -6.03 -2.99 20.62
CA ARG A 59 -6.63 -1.82 19.98
C ARG A 59 -5.67 -0.64 20.17
N PRO A 60 -5.40 0.16 19.12
CA PRO A 60 -4.65 1.41 19.30
C PRO A 60 -5.40 2.28 20.32
N GLY A 61 -4.77 2.60 21.45
CA GLY A 61 -5.37 3.40 22.54
C GLY A 61 -5.33 2.78 23.93
N GLN A 62 -5.00 1.49 24.11
CA GLN A 62 -4.70 0.94 25.43
C GLN A 62 -3.20 1.08 25.76
N SER A 63 -2.80 2.28 26.17
CA SER A 63 -1.46 2.54 26.72
C SER A 63 -1.34 1.94 28.12
N ARG A 64 -0.62 0.82 28.25
CA ARG A 64 -0.18 0.30 29.55
C ARG A 64 1.02 1.14 30.00
N GLY A 65 0.83 1.90 31.08
CA GLY A 65 1.91 2.66 31.71
C GLY A 65 3.02 1.74 32.26
N GLN A 66 4.27 2.17 32.05
CA GLN A 66 5.52 1.69 32.63
C GLN A 66 5.94 0.25 32.30
N ALA A 67 6.96 0.12 31.44
CA ALA A 67 7.84 -1.05 31.40
C ALA A 67 9.22 -0.66 31.98
N PRO A 68 9.84 -1.50 32.82
CA PRO A 68 11.18 -1.26 33.34
C PRO A 68 12.24 -1.53 32.26
N GLN A 69 13.31 -0.73 32.27
CA GLN A 69 14.53 -0.99 31.50
C GLN A 69 15.13 -2.34 31.91
N ALA A 70 15.29 -3.24 30.95
CA ALA A 70 16.16 -4.40 31.08
C ALA A 70 17.14 -4.38 29.89
N ASP A 71 18.41 -4.15 30.21
CA ASP A 71 19.52 -4.23 29.27
C ASP A 71 19.64 -5.66 28.72
N PHE A 72 19.43 -5.82 27.41
CA PHE A 72 19.84 -7.01 26.66
C PHE A 72 20.89 -6.61 25.63
N SER A 73 22.15 -6.63 26.06
CA SER A 73 23.31 -6.67 25.17
C SER A 73 23.49 -8.09 24.65
N SER A 74 23.16 -8.33 23.38
CA SER A 74 23.48 -9.57 22.65
C SER A 74 24.47 -9.26 21.53
N SER A 75 25.74 -9.55 21.79
CA SER A 75 26.85 -9.51 20.84
C SER A 75 26.74 -10.69 19.87
N TYR A 76 26.58 -10.43 18.57
CA TYR A 76 26.83 -11.43 17.53
C TYR A 76 28.33 -11.42 17.17
N PRO A 77 29.06 -12.53 17.28
CA PRO A 77 30.45 -12.58 16.87
C PRO A 77 30.58 -12.76 15.35
N ASN A 78 31.32 -11.84 14.72
CA ASN A 78 31.95 -12.02 13.41
C ASN A 78 32.98 -13.16 13.51
N ASN A 79 33.01 -14.08 12.55
CA ASN A 79 34.19 -14.94 12.34
C ASN A 79 34.50 -15.16 10.86
N ALA A 80 35.78 -14.97 10.56
CA ALA A 80 36.45 -15.02 9.26
C ALA A 80 36.80 -16.46 8.81
N PRO A 81 37.19 -16.69 7.54
CA PRO A 81 37.34 -18.02 6.95
C PRO A 81 38.79 -18.55 7.00
N VAL A 82 38.97 -19.88 7.13
CA VAL A 82 40.27 -20.58 6.94
C VAL A 82 40.00 -21.97 6.30
N PRO A 83 40.87 -22.51 5.40
CA PRO A 83 40.46 -23.39 4.32
C PRO A 83 40.82 -24.89 4.48
N GLY A 84 40.08 -25.72 3.73
CA GLY A 84 40.61 -26.81 2.89
C GLY A 84 41.11 -28.09 3.56
N ALA A 85 40.32 -29.17 3.48
CA ALA A 85 40.85 -30.53 3.47
C ALA A 85 40.00 -31.44 2.55
N ALA A 86 40.70 -32.17 1.69
CA ALA A 86 40.18 -32.99 0.61
C ALA A 86 39.80 -34.41 1.05
N GLY A 87 38.92 -35.04 0.26
CA GLY A 87 38.93 -36.49 0.03
C GLY A 87 37.82 -37.30 0.68
N ASN A 88 36.79 -37.66 -0.09
CA ASN A 88 36.66 -39.02 -0.66
C ASN A 88 35.36 -39.17 -1.45
N ARG A 89 35.51 -39.57 -2.72
CA ARG A 89 34.42 -39.93 -3.64
C ARG A 89 33.82 -41.27 -3.23
N TRP A 90 32.55 -41.27 -2.86
CA TRP A 90 31.69 -42.45 -2.91
C TRP A 90 30.56 -42.12 -3.88
N SER A 91 30.52 -42.80 -5.02
CA SER A 91 29.41 -42.71 -5.96
C SER A 91 28.23 -43.51 -5.39
N PRO A 92 27.13 -42.90 -4.96
CA PRO A 92 25.94 -43.65 -4.59
C PRO A 92 25.24 -44.06 -5.88
N SER A 93 24.89 -45.34 -5.97
CA SER A 93 23.98 -45.88 -6.97
C SER A 93 22.75 -44.99 -7.11
N GLN A 94 22.52 -44.47 -8.31
CA GLN A 94 21.44 -43.57 -8.65
C GLN A 94 20.09 -44.29 -8.39
N PRO A 95 19.25 -43.82 -7.45
CA PRO A 95 17.92 -44.39 -7.28
C PRO A 95 17.12 -44.22 -8.57
N PRO A 96 16.22 -45.14 -8.91
CA PRO A 96 15.34 -44.99 -10.07
C PRO A 96 14.60 -43.64 -9.99
N ALA A 97 14.58 -42.92 -11.12
CA ALA A 97 13.96 -41.60 -11.21
C ALA A 97 12.52 -41.66 -10.67
N ALA A 98 12.24 -40.89 -9.62
CA ALA A 98 10.91 -40.79 -9.07
C ALA A 98 9.94 -40.30 -10.17
N PRO A 99 8.72 -40.84 -10.24
CA PRO A 99 7.73 -40.39 -11.21
C PRO A 99 7.52 -38.88 -11.08
N SER A 100 7.50 -38.17 -12.21
CA SER A 100 7.21 -36.74 -12.25
C SER A 100 5.91 -36.47 -11.48
N PRO A 101 5.89 -35.52 -10.53
CA PRO A 101 4.68 -35.21 -9.77
C PRO A 101 3.57 -34.77 -10.75
N LYS A 102 2.34 -35.23 -10.48
CA LYS A 102 1.17 -34.82 -11.26
C LYS A 102 1.00 -33.29 -11.16
N PRO A 103 0.69 -32.59 -12.26
CA PRO A 103 0.42 -31.15 -12.22
C PRO A 103 -0.72 -30.85 -11.25
N ILE A 104 -0.56 -29.79 -10.44
CA ILE A 104 -1.61 -29.32 -9.53
C ILE A 104 -2.47 -28.30 -10.24
N ALA A 105 -3.79 -28.48 -10.17
CA ALA A 105 -4.76 -27.49 -10.64
C ALA A 105 -4.94 -26.41 -9.56
N TRP A 106 -4.66 -25.16 -9.93
CA TRP A 106 -4.85 -23.98 -9.08
C TRP A 106 -6.09 -23.19 -9.52
N PRO A 107 -6.81 -22.48 -8.62
CA PRO A 107 -6.56 -22.41 -7.18
C PRO A 107 -6.96 -23.69 -6.43
N LEU A 108 -6.37 -23.87 -5.24
CA LEU A 108 -6.80 -24.90 -4.29
C LEU A 108 -7.81 -24.31 -3.31
N THR A 109 -8.85 -25.06 -2.97
CA THR A 109 -9.77 -24.73 -1.88
C THR A 109 -9.49 -25.64 -0.70
N TYR A 110 -9.29 -25.06 0.48
CA TYR A 110 -9.03 -25.81 1.70
C TYR A 110 -10.04 -25.42 2.80
N PRO A 111 -10.80 -26.37 3.37
CA PRO A 111 -11.71 -26.05 4.46
C PRO A 111 -10.92 -25.87 5.77
N VAL A 112 -11.03 -24.68 6.38
CA VAL A 112 -10.29 -24.33 7.61
C VAL A 112 -11.13 -24.65 8.86
N LEU A 113 -12.39 -24.25 8.87
CA LEU A 113 -13.42 -24.63 9.85
C LEU A 113 -14.68 -25.06 9.10
N PRO A 114 -14.79 -26.33 8.66
CA PRO A 114 -15.88 -26.79 7.81
C PRO A 114 -17.28 -26.55 8.40
N GLU A 115 -17.44 -26.80 9.70
CA GLU A 115 -18.74 -26.64 10.40
C GLU A 115 -19.19 -25.18 10.49
N GLU A 116 -18.25 -24.25 10.42
CA GLU A 116 -18.51 -22.82 10.45
C GLU A 116 -18.48 -22.22 9.04
N GLY A 117 -18.30 -23.02 7.97
CA GLY A 117 -18.21 -22.47 6.60
C GLY A 117 -17.00 -21.56 6.36
N VAL A 118 -15.93 -21.68 7.14
CA VAL A 118 -14.69 -20.91 6.93
C VAL A 118 -13.71 -21.72 6.08
N GLY A 119 -13.31 -21.15 4.95
CA GLY A 119 -12.38 -21.75 3.99
C GLY A 119 -11.21 -20.84 3.66
N VAL A 120 -10.33 -21.34 2.79
CA VAL A 120 -9.27 -20.55 2.18
C VAL A 120 -9.04 -20.99 0.74
N LEU A 121 -8.95 -20.01 -0.16
CA LEU A 121 -8.46 -20.20 -1.51
C LEU A 121 -6.95 -19.97 -1.56
N ILE A 122 -6.22 -20.84 -2.23
CA ILE A 122 -4.77 -20.77 -2.35
C ILE A 122 -4.41 -20.68 -3.83
N PHE A 123 -3.68 -19.63 -4.20
CA PHE A 123 -3.13 -19.44 -5.53
C PHE A 123 -1.61 -19.64 -5.49
N TYR A 124 -1.06 -20.35 -6.48
CA TYR A 124 0.37 -20.34 -6.75
C TYR A 124 0.63 -19.52 -8.01
N HIS A 125 1.41 -18.45 -7.88
CA HIS A 125 1.65 -17.49 -8.96
C HIS A 125 2.98 -16.77 -8.78
N THR A 126 3.36 -15.93 -9.74
CA THR A 126 4.52 -15.05 -9.63
C THR A 126 4.11 -13.63 -9.24
N LEU A 127 5.03 -12.95 -8.56
CA LEU A 127 5.03 -11.52 -8.32
C LEU A 127 6.39 -10.94 -8.69
N GLN A 128 6.45 -9.62 -8.79
CA GLN A 128 7.68 -8.90 -9.13
C GLN A 128 7.95 -7.77 -8.11
N SER A 129 9.21 -7.67 -7.69
CA SER A 129 9.77 -6.56 -6.91
C SER A 129 10.93 -5.94 -7.69
N MET A 130 11.17 -4.63 -7.52
CA MET A 130 12.33 -3.98 -8.13
C MET A 130 13.67 -4.43 -7.53
N VAL A 131 13.65 -5.03 -6.33
CA VAL A 131 14.85 -5.54 -5.65
C VAL A 131 14.99 -7.05 -5.84
N SER A 132 13.91 -7.79 -5.61
CA SER A 132 13.94 -9.26 -5.63
C SER A 132 13.73 -9.86 -7.03
N GLY A 133 13.41 -9.06 -8.04
CA GLY A 133 13.04 -9.55 -9.37
C GLY A 133 11.69 -10.27 -9.36
N GLU A 134 11.48 -11.17 -10.31
CA GLU A 134 10.33 -12.09 -10.31
C GLU A 134 10.56 -13.23 -9.31
N PHE A 135 9.52 -13.56 -8.54
CA PHE A 135 9.56 -14.69 -7.61
C PHE A 135 8.21 -15.40 -7.52
N TYR A 136 8.25 -16.69 -7.21
CA TYR A 136 7.07 -17.49 -6.94
C TYR A 136 6.54 -17.24 -5.53
N CYS A 137 5.23 -17.31 -5.37
CA CYS A 137 4.57 -17.15 -4.08
C CYS A 137 3.25 -17.92 -4.02
N TRP A 138 2.74 -18.06 -2.80
CA TRP A 138 1.37 -18.51 -2.55
C TRP A 138 0.54 -17.39 -1.98
N THR A 139 -0.64 -17.14 -2.54
CA THR A 139 -1.63 -16.21 -1.98
C THR A 139 -2.80 -16.99 -1.39
N TYR A 140 -3.03 -16.80 -0.09
CA TYR A 140 -4.12 -17.38 0.69
C TYR A 140 -5.17 -16.31 0.89
N ILE A 141 -6.40 -16.59 0.49
CA ILE A 141 -7.55 -15.68 0.64
C ILE A 141 -8.56 -16.40 1.52
N SER A 142 -8.79 -15.89 2.74
CA SER A 142 -9.84 -16.47 3.59
C SER A 142 -11.21 -16.20 3.00
N GLU A 143 -12.14 -17.11 3.28
CA GLU A 143 -13.55 -16.94 3.00
C GLU A 143 -14.37 -17.30 4.23
N GLY A 144 -15.38 -16.49 4.54
CA GLY A 144 -16.34 -16.75 5.60
C GLY A 144 -16.07 -16.02 6.91
N LEU A 145 -15.01 -15.21 7.03
CA LEU A 145 -14.80 -14.39 8.25
C LEU A 145 -15.90 -13.32 8.42
N ALA A 146 -16.48 -12.85 7.32
CA ALA A 146 -17.54 -11.85 7.33
C ALA A 146 -18.77 -12.24 8.18
N GLN A 147 -19.04 -13.54 8.34
CA GLN A 147 -20.18 -14.04 9.13
C GLN A 147 -20.06 -13.73 10.64
N VAL A 148 -18.84 -13.47 11.13
CA VAL A 148 -18.56 -13.05 12.51
C VAL A 148 -18.15 -11.56 12.57
N GLY A 149 -18.50 -10.78 11.54
CA GLY A 149 -18.24 -9.35 11.48
C GLY A 149 -16.77 -8.97 11.25
N GLN A 150 -15.95 -9.91 10.78
CA GLN A 150 -14.53 -9.69 10.51
C GLN A 150 -14.28 -9.65 9.00
N LYS A 151 -13.54 -8.63 8.53
CA LYS A 151 -13.02 -8.61 7.16
C LYS A 151 -12.17 -9.86 6.92
N ASP A 152 -12.29 -10.45 5.74
CA ASP A 152 -11.43 -11.56 5.35
C ASP A 152 -9.95 -11.13 5.32
N ILE A 153 -9.04 -12.09 5.39
CA ILE A 153 -7.60 -11.80 5.47
C ILE A 153 -6.85 -12.50 4.35
N VAL A 154 -5.84 -11.82 3.82
CA VAL A 154 -5.01 -12.29 2.73
C VAL A 154 -3.57 -12.41 3.19
N PHE A 155 -2.96 -13.56 2.93
CA PHE A 155 -1.52 -13.77 3.05
C PHE A 155 -0.94 -13.97 1.67
N THR A 156 0.17 -13.30 1.36
CA THR A 156 0.97 -13.66 0.19
C THR A 156 2.36 -14.04 0.68
N ILE A 157 2.80 -15.27 0.48
CA ILE A 157 4.04 -15.81 1.05
C ILE A 157 5.01 -16.13 -0.09
N ARG A 158 6.19 -15.50 -0.08
CA ARG A 158 7.27 -15.82 -1.01
C ARG A 158 7.72 -17.28 -0.82
N ARG A 159 7.76 -18.03 -1.92
CA ARG A 159 8.29 -19.38 -1.97
C ARG A 159 9.82 -19.33 -1.88
N LYS A 160 10.42 -20.15 -1.01
CA LYS A 160 11.87 -20.36 -0.98
C LYS A 160 12.26 -21.21 -2.19
N ALA A 161 13.46 -20.98 -2.73
CA ALA A 161 13.92 -21.73 -3.91
C ALA A 161 13.91 -23.26 -3.72
N SER A 162 14.08 -23.74 -2.49
CA SER A 162 14.08 -25.16 -2.12
C SER A 162 12.69 -25.80 -1.97
N GLU A 163 11.61 -25.02 -1.93
CA GLU A 163 10.26 -25.54 -1.73
C GLU A 163 9.59 -25.87 -3.06
N ARG A 164 8.81 -26.94 -3.11
CA ARG A 164 7.98 -27.26 -4.28
C ARG A 164 6.69 -26.46 -4.25
N GLU A 165 6.03 -26.31 -5.40
CA GLU A 165 4.73 -25.61 -5.51
C GLU A 165 3.62 -26.20 -4.62
N ASP A 166 3.70 -27.50 -4.34
CA ASP A 166 2.76 -28.26 -3.52
C ASP A 166 3.07 -28.28 -2.03
N ASN A 167 4.21 -27.69 -1.65
CA ASN A 167 4.69 -27.63 -0.27
C ASN A 167 4.42 -26.26 0.37
N PHE A 168 3.16 -25.81 0.31
CA PHE A 168 2.77 -24.51 0.83
C PHE A 168 2.62 -24.54 2.37
N PRO A 169 3.03 -23.49 3.11
CA PRO A 169 2.96 -23.48 4.58
C PRO A 169 1.53 -23.55 5.15
N THR A 170 1.33 -24.26 6.26
CA THR A 170 0.00 -24.39 6.92
C THR A 170 -0.27 -23.33 7.99
N ALA A 171 0.72 -22.50 8.36
CA ALA A 171 0.56 -21.46 9.37
C ALA A 171 -0.59 -20.46 9.10
N PRO A 172 -0.88 -20.05 7.84
CA PRO A 172 -2.04 -19.22 7.54
C PRO A 172 -3.37 -19.83 8.00
N PHE A 173 -3.53 -21.16 7.93
CA PHE A 173 -4.77 -21.83 8.35
C PHE A 173 -5.00 -21.67 9.85
N GLN A 174 -3.95 -21.84 10.66
CA GLN A 174 -4.03 -21.65 12.10
C GLN A 174 -4.31 -20.18 12.46
N TRP A 175 -3.76 -19.25 11.70
CA TRP A 175 -4.03 -17.83 11.89
C TRP A 175 -5.47 -17.45 11.56
N ILE A 176 -6.03 -17.97 10.45
CA ILE A 176 -7.44 -17.78 10.09
C ILE A 176 -8.36 -18.31 11.20
N LYS A 177 -8.07 -19.50 11.76
CA LYS A 177 -8.81 -20.05 12.91
C LYS A 177 -8.76 -19.13 14.14
N PHE A 178 -7.58 -18.57 14.40
CA PHE A 178 -7.38 -17.63 15.51
C PHE A 178 -8.19 -16.34 15.30
N VAL A 179 -8.10 -15.71 14.13
CA VAL A 179 -8.84 -14.49 13.79
C VAL A 179 -10.35 -14.73 13.85
N TYR A 180 -10.83 -15.86 13.32
CA TYR A 180 -12.23 -16.25 13.42
C TYR A 180 -12.69 -16.37 14.89
N SER A 181 -11.94 -17.10 15.72
CA SER A 181 -12.28 -17.32 17.12
C SER A 181 -12.33 -16.01 17.92
N ALA A 182 -11.40 -15.10 17.63
CA ALA A 182 -11.36 -13.78 18.23
C ALA A 182 -12.56 -12.90 17.82
N ALA A 183 -12.86 -12.86 16.52
CA ALA A 183 -13.99 -12.11 15.99
C ALA A 183 -15.32 -12.63 16.54
N LYS A 184 -15.47 -13.95 16.68
CA LYS A 184 -16.62 -14.59 17.35
C LYS A 184 -16.76 -14.14 18.81
N GLY A 185 -15.64 -13.81 19.47
CA GLY A 185 -15.59 -13.18 20.80
C GLY A 185 -15.71 -11.65 20.82
N GLY A 186 -16.01 -11.01 19.69
CA GLY A 186 -16.12 -9.54 19.57
C GLY A 186 -14.79 -8.80 19.40
N GLN A 187 -13.69 -9.51 19.23
CA GLN A 187 -12.36 -8.95 18.99
C GLN A 187 -12.03 -8.98 17.50
N THR A 188 -12.44 -7.93 16.78
CA THR A 188 -12.14 -7.75 15.36
C THR A 188 -10.87 -6.93 15.14
N VAL A 189 -10.28 -7.07 13.95
CA VAL A 189 -9.16 -6.29 13.43
C VAL A 189 -9.57 -5.52 12.19
N ASP A 190 -8.95 -4.37 12.01
CA ASP A 190 -9.15 -3.45 10.90
C ASP A 190 -7.78 -2.92 10.42
N GLU A 191 -7.80 -2.04 9.42
CA GLU A 191 -6.63 -1.40 8.84
C GLU A 191 -5.69 -0.83 9.91
N PHE A 192 -4.42 -1.23 9.82
CA PHE A 192 -3.30 -0.89 10.68
C PHE A 192 -3.46 -1.28 12.16
N HIS A 193 -4.47 -2.10 12.49
CA HIS A 193 -4.45 -2.83 13.75
C HIS A 193 -3.31 -3.85 13.75
N ARG A 194 -2.95 -4.32 14.95
CA ARG A 194 -1.92 -5.33 15.14
C ARG A 194 -2.35 -6.41 16.11
N THR A 195 -1.79 -7.60 15.92
CA THR A 195 -1.86 -8.71 16.86
C THR A 195 -0.46 -9.10 17.30
N ASP A 196 -0.28 -9.25 18.62
CA ASP A 196 0.96 -9.74 19.21
C ASP A 196 1.08 -11.26 19.05
N PHE A 197 2.18 -11.71 18.46
CA PHE A 197 2.52 -13.11 18.25
C PHE A 197 3.24 -13.66 19.48
N HIS A 198 2.59 -14.59 20.18
CA HIS A 198 3.16 -15.31 21.32
C HIS A 198 3.44 -16.79 21.03
N SER A 199 3.16 -17.26 19.80
CA SER A 199 3.49 -18.64 19.42
C SER A 199 5.01 -18.77 19.22
N PRO A 200 5.58 -19.97 19.46
CA PRO A 200 7.02 -20.21 19.29
C PRO A 200 7.50 -19.97 17.85
N SER A 201 6.63 -20.13 16.85
CA SER A 201 6.97 -19.83 15.45
C SER A 201 5.76 -19.46 14.60
N PHE A 202 5.95 -18.52 13.68
CA PHE A 202 5.05 -18.22 12.58
C PHE A 202 5.84 -18.38 11.28
N LEU A 203 5.35 -19.17 10.33
CA LEU A 203 6.01 -19.29 9.01
C LEU A 203 7.52 -19.64 9.12
N ASP A 204 7.82 -20.62 9.99
CA ASP A 204 9.18 -21.10 10.29
C ASP A 204 10.11 -20.04 10.93
N ARG A 205 9.54 -18.96 11.48
CA ARG A 205 10.27 -17.89 12.15
C ARG A 205 9.78 -17.67 13.57
N SER A 206 10.69 -17.75 14.53
CA SER A 206 10.43 -17.45 15.94
C SER A 206 10.56 -15.96 16.28
N ASP A 207 11.16 -15.19 15.38
CA ASP A 207 11.42 -13.77 15.52
C ASP A 207 10.32 -12.89 14.91
N PHE A 208 9.30 -13.46 14.26
CA PHE A 208 8.07 -12.73 13.97
C PHE A 208 7.31 -12.46 15.27
N LYS A 209 7.07 -11.16 15.56
CA LYS A 209 6.45 -10.72 16.81
C LYS A 209 5.11 -10.06 16.62
N TRP A 210 4.90 -9.33 15.54
CA TRP A 210 3.60 -8.70 15.26
C TRP A 210 3.08 -9.14 13.90
N VAL A 211 1.76 -9.20 13.78
CA VAL A 211 1.05 -9.12 12.51
C VAL A 211 0.35 -7.77 12.46
N VAL A 212 0.66 -6.98 11.42
CA VAL A 212 -0.06 -5.75 11.09
C VAL A 212 -1.03 -6.06 9.95
N TYR A 213 -2.26 -5.56 10.06
CA TYR A 213 -3.29 -5.73 9.05
C TYR A 213 -3.30 -4.52 8.11
N GLY A 214 -2.68 -4.63 6.94
CA GLY A 214 -2.72 -3.59 5.91
C GLY A 214 -4.09 -3.50 5.21
N PRO A 215 -4.37 -2.39 4.52
CA PRO A 215 -5.57 -2.25 3.70
C PRO A 215 -5.57 -3.26 2.56
N ALA A 216 -6.78 -3.48 2.00
CA ALA A 216 -6.99 -4.28 0.81
C ALA A 216 -6.07 -3.82 -0.33
N HIS A 217 -5.20 -4.70 -0.79
CA HIS A 217 -4.31 -4.45 -1.92
C HIS A 217 -4.47 -5.58 -2.95
N PRO A 218 -4.83 -5.27 -4.21
CA PRO A 218 -4.88 -6.27 -5.26
C PRO A 218 -3.53 -6.96 -5.45
N ILE A 219 -3.54 -8.27 -5.57
CA ILE A 219 -2.34 -9.06 -5.84
C ILE A 219 -2.26 -9.35 -7.33
N ASN A 220 -1.20 -8.88 -7.99
CA ASN A 220 -0.97 -9.17 -9.40
C ASN A 220 -0.99 -10.68 -9.65
N ASN A 221 -1.56 -11.09 -10.79
CA ASN A 221 -1.73 -12.49 -11.21
C ASN A 221 -2.74 -13.31 -10.36
N VAL A 222 -3.51 -12.66 -9.49
CA VAL A 222 -4.71 -13.26 -8.87
C VAL A 222 -5.94 -12.53 -9.40
N PRO A 223 -6.91 -13.23 -10.04
CA PRO A 223 -8.08 -12.56 -10.58
C PRO A 223 -8.89 -11.88 -9.49
N ALA A 224 -9.25 -10.62 -9.73
CA ALA A 224 -9.88 -9.76 -8.74
C ALA A 224 -11.23 -10.33 -8.22
N SER A 225 -11.90 -11.17 -9.03
CA SER A 225 -13.14 -11.89 -8.66
C SER A 225 -13.00 -12.91 -7.52
N TYR A 226 -11.77 -13.29 -7.14
CA TYR A 226 -11.52 -14.20 -6.02
C TYR A 226 -11.31 -13.47 -4.70
N PHE A 227 -11.15 -12.15 -4.71
CA PHE A 227 -11.08 -11.39 -3.48
C PHE A 227 -12.49 -11.17 -2.93
N PRO A 228 -12.69 -11.33 -1.62
CA PRO A 228 -13.95 -10.97 -0.99
C PRO A 228 -14.14 -9.45 -1.06
N ARG A 229 -15.36 -8.98 -0.76
CA ARG A 229 -15.69 -7.55 -0.86
C ARG A 229 -14.80 -6.66 0.00
N GLU A 230 -14.43 -7.14 1.19
CA GLU A 230 -13.55 -6.44 2.11
C GLU A 230 -12.52 -7.44 2.66
N TRP A 231 -11.25 -7.08 2.58
CA TRP A 231 -10.17 -7.86 3.14
C TRP A 231 -9.06 -7.01 3.74
N LEU A 232 -8.18 -7.65 4.50
CA LEU A 232 -6.98 -7.06 5.08
C LEU A 232 -5.75 -7.85 4.62
N GLN A 233 -4.66 -7.15 4.30
CA GLN A 233 -3.39 -7.79 3.98
C GLN A 233 -2.61 -8.09 5.27
N VAL A 234 -2.12 -9.31 5.43
CA VAL A 234 -1.33 -9.69 6.62
C VAL A 234 0.16 -9.42 6.40
N ILE A 235 0.71 -8.48 7.16
CA ILE A 235 2.12 -8.08 7.11
C ILE A 235 2.80 -8.35 8.46
N PRO A 236 3.64 -9.40 8.58
CA PRO A 236 4.36 -9.68 9.81
C PRO A 236 5.60 -8.77 9.97
N LEU A 237 5.82 -8.31 11.19
CA LEU A 237 7.03 -7.59 11.60
C LEU A 237 7.94 -8.51 12.42
N ILE A 238 9.24 -8.44 12.12
CA ILE A 238 10.29 -9.11 12.89
C ILE A 238 10.50 -8.34 14.20
N ALA A 239 10.95 -9.01 15.26
CA ALA A 239 11.08 -8.43 16.60
C ALA A 239 11.71 -7.03 16.64
N PRO A 240 12.84 -6.74 15.96
CA PRO A 240 13.43 -5.39 15.97
C PRO A 240 12.54 -4.34 15.29
N GLU A 241 11.77 -4.72 14.26
CA GLU A 241 10.85 -3.85 13.56
C GLU A 241 9.59 -3.59 14.38
N ALA A 242 9.10 -4.62 15.08
CA ALA A 242 7.98 -4.52 16.00
C ALA A 242 8.33 -3.58 17.17
N GLU A 243 9.55 -3.64 17.69
CA GLU A 243 10.03 -2.73 18.73
C GLU A 243 10.05 -1.26 18.25
N VAL A 244 10.57 -1.03 17.03
CA VAL A 244 10.54 0.31 16.39
C VAL A 244 9.09 0.76 16.17
N ALA A 245 8.23 -0.09 15.64
CA ALA A 245 6.82 0.20 15.41
C ALA A 245 6.06 0.51 16.71
N GLN A 246 6.40 -0.16 17.80
CA GLN A 246 5.79 0.05 19.12
C GLN A 246 6.10 1.44 19.68
N ARG A 247 7.32 1.93 19.46
CA ARG A 247 7.78 3.18 20.06
C ARG A 247 7.63 4.39 19.15
N TYR A 248 7.73 4.19 17.83
CA TYR A 248 7.80 5.26 16.85
C TYR A 248 6.71 5.19 15.78
N GLY A 249 5.79 4.25 15.90
CA GLY A 249 4.63 4.09 15.04
C GLY A 249 4.84 3.10 13.90
N VAL A 250 3.76 2.40 13.56
CA VAL A 250 3.78 1.29 12.58
C VAL A 250 4.24 1.76 11.20
N MET A 251 3.90 2.98 10.79
CA MET A 251 4.27 3.48 9.46
C MET A 251 5.76 3.70 9.27
N ARG A 252 6.51 3.96 10.36
CA ARG A 252 7.97 4.03 10.27
C ARG A 252 8.53 2.66 9.86
N ALA A 253 8.11 1.58 10.51
CA ALA A 253 8.56 0.24 10.17
C ALA A 253 8.09 -0.20 8.77
N LEU A 254 6.81 0.01 8.43
CA LEU A 254 6.28 -0.38 7.12
C LEU A 254 6.89 0.45 5.97
N GLY A 255 7.16 1.73 6.17
CA GLY A 255 7.81 2.55 5.16
C GLY A 255 9.23 2.07 4.85
N HIS A 256 10.01 1.71 5.87
CA HIS A 256 11.34 1.11 5.67
C HIS A 256 11.26 -0.27 5.00
N LEU A 257 10.23 -1.06 5.30
CA LEU A 257 9.97 -2.32 4.59
C LEU A 257 9.64 -2.08 3.11
N GLY A 258 8.83 -1.06 2.81
CA GLY A 258 8.55 -0.61 1.45
C GLY A 258 9.79 -0.14 0.71
N ALA A 259 10.64 0.64 1.37
CA ALA A 259 11.90 1.11 0.81
C ALA A 259 12.87 -0.04 0.49
N GLN A 260 12.97 -1.03 1.38
CA GLN A 260 13.84 -2.20 1.21
C GLN A 260 13.47 -3.02 -0.03
N GLU A 261 12.17 -3.21 -0.30
CA GLU A 261 11.70 -3.92 -1.50
C GLU A 261 11.43 -2.99 -2.69
N ARG A 262 11.66 -1.68 -2.52
CA ARG A 262 11.29 -0.65 -3.49
C ARG A 262 9.82 -0.80 -3.95
N TYR A 263 8.93 -0.97 -2.98
CA TYR A 263 7.49 -1.15 -3.18
C TYR A 263 6.72 -0.18 -2.29
N PHE A 264 5.87 0.66 -2.88
CA PHE A 264 5.08 1.64 -2.14
C PHE A 264 3.62 1.17 -1.98
N PRO A 265 2.99 1.37 -0.80
CA PRO A 265 3.58 1.90 0.43
C PRO A 265 4.46 0.87 1.17
N PHE A 266 4.19 -0.42 0.99
CA PHE A 266 4.97 -1.55 1.50
C PHE A 266 4.62 -2.82 0.71
N PRO A 267 5.52 -3.82 0.64
CA PRO A 267 5.26 -5.06 -0.10
C PRO A 267 4.05 -5.81 0.48
N PRO A 268 3.07 -6.25 -0.35
CA PRO A 268 1.94 -7.05 0.12
C PRO A 268 2.33 -8.52 0.38
N TRP A 269 3.61 -8.89 0.39
CA TRP A 269 4.06 -10.27 0.58
C TRP A 269 4.98 -10.44 1.78
N ILE A 270 5.06 -11.68 2.25
CA ILE A 270 5.87 -12.14 3.36
C ILE A 270 7.10 -12.84 2.79
N ASP A 271 8.28 -12.24 2.99
CA ASP A 271 9.56 -12.92 2.77
C ASP A 271 10.07 -13.53 4.09
N ARG A 272 10.06 -14.86 4.18
CA ARG A 272 10.54 -15.60 5.35
C ARG A 272 12.07 -15.53 5.52
N GLY A 273 12.82 -15.17 4.49
CA GLY A 273 14.28 -15.05 4.54
C GLY A 273 14.80 -13.64 4.84
N ARG A 274 13.92 -12.63 4.88
CA ARG A 274 14.36 -11.23 5.02
C ARG A 274 14.95 -10.93 6.39
N GLN A 275 15.95 -10.06 6.41
CA GLN A 275 16.45 -9.42 7.63
C GLN A 275 15.54 -8.25 8.04
N PRO A 276 15.63 -7.76 9.29
CA PRO A 276 14.95 -6.55 9.72
C PRO A 276 15.35 -5.34 8.85
N CYS A 277 14.37 -4.57 8.39
CA CYS A 277 14.61 -3.34 7.61
C CYS A 277 15.01 -2.14 8.48
N ILE A 278 14.66 -2.19 9.78
CA ILE A 278 14.97 -1.16 10.77
C ILE A 278 15.08 -1.77 12.17
N THR A 279 15.89 -1.16 13.02
CA THR A 279 16.14 -1.58 14.40
C THR A 279 16.19 -0.37 15.34
N MET A 280 16.15 -0.60 16.66
CA MET A 280 16.32 0.47 17.66
C MET A 280 17.66 1.19 17.56
N ALA A 281 18.73 0.51 17.13
CA ALA A 281 20.02 1.16 16.90
C ALA A 281 19.91 2.28 15.85
N ASN A 282 19.03 2.10 14.86
CA ASN A 282 18.75 3.09 13.83
C ASN A 282 17.93 4.30 14.34
N MET A 283 17.36 4.23 15.55
CA MET A 283 16.50 5.26 16.13
C MET A 283 17.20 6.14 17.16
N THR A 284 18.50 5.90 17.41
CA THR A 284 19.26 6.68 18.39
C THR A 284 19.22 8.17 18.05
N GLY A 285 18.78 8.98 19.02
CA GLY A 285 18.69 10.44 18.87
C GLY A 285 17.40 10.93 18.22
N THR A 286 16.42 10.06 17.98
CA THR A 286 15.13 10.47 17.45
C THR A 286 14.43 11.49 18.35
N MET A 287 13.84 12.51 17.74
CA MET A 287 12.99 13.50 18.38
C MET A 287 11.68 12.91 18.87
N LYS A 288 11.21 11.79 18.30
CA LYS A 288 9.99 11.12 18.76
C LYS A 288 10.08 10.63 20.21
N ASP A 289 11.28 10.40 20.75
CA ASP A 289 11.46 10.09 22.18
C ASP A 289 10.98 11.22 23.11
N SER A 290 10.85 12.44 22.60
CA SER A 290 10.33 13.60 23.34
C SER A 290 8.86 13.90 23.06
N LEU A 291 8.20 13.18 22.15
CA LEU A 291 6.83 13.45 21.76
C LEU A 291 5.88 12.41 22.38
N PRO A 292 4.89 12.82 23.20
CA PRO A 292 3.83 11.90 23.58
C PRO A 292 3.03 11.55 22.33
N SER A 293 2.96 10.26 21.98
CA SER A 293 2.26 9.81 20.78
C SER A 293 0.89 9.24 21.13
N VAL A 294 -0.11 9.71 20.40
CA VAL A 294 -1.50 9.26 20.47
C VAL A 294 -1.82 8.55 19.17
N ILE A 295 -2.47 7.40 19.26
CA ILE A 295 -2.91 6.66 18.09
C ILE A 295 -4.42 6.80 17.96
N VAL A 296 -4.86 7.42 16.87
CA VAL A 296 -6.26 7.46 16.44
C VAL A 296 -6.33 6.87 15.05
N THR A 297 -6.89 5.66 14.94
CA THR A 297 -6.91 4.89 13.68
C THR A 297 -7.52 5.69 12.53
N GLY A 298 -6.88 5.66 11.37
CA GLY A 298 -7.38 6.23 10.11
C GLY A 298 -7.03 7.70 9.86
N ILE A 299 -6.49 8.44 10.83
CA ILE A 299 -6.03 9.81 10.59
C ILE A 299 -4.81 9.78 9.68
N SER A 300 -4.83 10.58 8.62
CA SER A 300 -3.72 10.69 7.67
C SER A 300 -3.14 12.11 7.71
N ALA A 301 -1.81 12.22 7.67
CA ALA A 301 -1.14 13.50 7.44
C ALA A 301 -0.37 13.43 6.14
N LEU A 302 -0.50 14.45 5.32
CA LEU A 302 0.03 14.46 3.96
C LEU A 302 0.53 15.84 3.55
N LYS A 303 1.55 15.85 2.69
CA LYS A 303 2.10 17.05 2.05
C LYS A 303 1.74 17.04 0.56
N LYS A 304 1.04 18.09 0.13
CA LYS A 304 0.65 18.36 -1.27
C LYS A 304 1.26 19.69 -1.71
N GLY A 305 2.43 19.65 -2.35
CA GLY A 305 3.18 20.87 -2.66
C GLY A 305 3.54 21.66 -1.39
N ASN A 306 2.98 22.86 -1.24
CA ASN A 306 3.15 23.72 -0.05
C ASN A 306 2.01 23.58 0.97
N GLU A 307 1.08 22.64 0.77
CA GLU A 307 0.00 22.38 1.71
C GLU A 307 0.32 21.15 2.57
N ILE A 308 0.15 21.27 3.88
CA ILE A 308 0.15 20.16 4.84
C ILE A 308 -1.29 19.95 5.29
N VAL A 309 -1.82 18.75 5.03
CA VAL A 309 -3.21 18.40 5.35
C VAL A 309 -3.21 17.35 6.45
N LEU A 310 -4.01 17.57 7.49
CA LEU A 310 -4.40 16.56 8.46
C LEU A 310 -5.84 16.13 8.13
N HIS A 311 -5.97 14.97 7.49
CA HIS A 311 -7.24 14.39 7.07
C HIS A 311 -7.81 13.47 8.15
N ILE A 312 -9.05 13.73 8.56
CA ILE A 312 -9.76 13.03 9.63
C ILE A 312 -11.01 12.40 9.05
N PRO A 313 -11.01 11.06 8.84
CA PRO A 313 -12.21 10.34 8.45
C PRO A 313 -13.33 10.51 9.46
N GLN A 314 -14.59 10.39 9.02
CA GLN A 314 -15.75 10.58 9.90
C GLN A 314 -15.71 9.63 11.11
N ARG A 315 -15.30 8.37 10.89
CA ARG A 315 -15.14 7.34 11.93
C ARG A 315 -14.10 7.70 13.01
N SER A 316 -13.14 8.57 12.69
CA SER A 316 -12.03 8.96 13.56
C SER A 316 -12.31 10.23 14.36
N ALA A 317 -13.39 10.96 14.05
CA ALA A 317 -13.69 12.24 14.67
C ALA A 317 -13.97 12.13 16.18
N SER A 318 -14.83 11.19 16.64
CA SER A 318 -15.11 11.02 18.07
C SER A 318 -13.87 10.56 18.86
N PRO A 319 -13.15 9.49 18.42
CA PRO A 319 -11.93 9.07 19.10
C PRO A 319 -10.85 10.17 19.17
N LEU A 320 -10.74 11.03 18.15
CA LEU A 320 -9.84 12.17 18.18
C LEU A 320 -10.22 13.19 19.27
N LYS A 321 -11.51 13.53 19.40
CA LYS A 321 -12.00 14.45 20.45
C LYS A 321 -11.71 13.89 21.84
N GLU A 322 -12.03 12.61 22.04
CA GLU A 322 -11.78 11.90 23.30
C GLU A 322 -10.29 11.89 23.66
N ALA A 323 -9.42 11.62 22.68
CA ALA A 323 -7.99 11.64 22.90
C ALA A 323 -7.47 13.06 23.21
N LEU A 324 -7.94 14.06 22.47
CA LEU A 324 -7.56 15.46 22.66
C LEU A 324 -8.01 16.00 24.03
N ALA A 325 -9.18 15.59 24.53
CA ALA A 325 -9.72 16.00 25.83
C ALA A 325 -8.82 15.59 27.01
N GLN A 326 -7.96 14.59 26.84
CA GLN A 326 -7.01 14.13 27.86
C GLN A 326 -5.79 15.07 28.02
N PHE A 327 -5.60 16.01 27.10
CA PHE A 327 -4.45 16.91 27.06
C PHE A 327 -4.85 18.35 27.40
N GLN A 328 -4.05 19.00 28.24
CA GLN A 328 -4.18 20.45 28.52
C GLN A 328 -3.78 21.29 27.29
N LEU A 329 -4.14 22.57 27.28
CA LEU A 329 -3.92 23.44 26.12
C LEU A 329 -2.42 23.66 25.85
N GLU A 330 -1.60 23.61 26.89
CA GLU A 330 -0.16 23.85 26.88
C GLU A 330 0.66 22.59 26.54
N HIS A 331 0.01 21.43 26.44
CA HIS A 331 0.69 20.17 26.18
C HIS A 331 0.84 19.90 24.68
N VAL A 332 2.00 19.33 24.33
CA VAL A 332 2.24 18.78 22.99
C VAL A 332 1.25 17.65 22.72
N PHE A 333 0.65 17.65 21.54
CA PHE A 333 -0.27 16.62 21.09
C PHE A 333 0.23 16.06 19.75
N SER A 334 0.75 14.83 19.76
CA SER A 334 1.25 14.17 18.55
C SER A 334 0.39 12.96 18.19
N LEU A 335 0.03 12.87 16.91
CA LEU A 335 -0.74 11.80 16.32
C LEU A 335 0.18 10.90 15.47
N GLU A 336 0.09 9.60 15.67
CA GLU A 336 0.50 8.65 14.63
C GLU A 336 -0.50 8.70 13.48
N THR A 337 0.02 8.65 12.25
CA THR A 337 -0.78 8.80 11.04
C THR A 337 -0.64 7.57 10.16
N THR A 338 -1.69 7.28 9.41
CA THR A 338 -1.75 6.19 8.43
C THR A 338 -1.65 6.74 7.00
N PRO A 339 -1.29 5.91 6.00
CA PRO A 339 -1.25 6.31 4.61
C PRO A 339 -2.63 6.78 4.14
N HIS A 340 -2.66 7.96 3.52
CA HIS A 340 -3.85 8.40 2.80
C HIS A 340 -4.03 7.57 1.52
N ARG A 341 -5.29 7.30 1.11
CA ARG A 341 -5.58 6.52 -0.10
C ARG A 341 -4.97 7.09 -1.39
N ASP A 342 -4.81 8.41 -1.43
CA ASP A 342 -4.24 9.14 -2.58
C ASP A 342 -2.72 9.36 -2.42
N ALA A 343 -2.07 8.79 -1.40
CA ALA A 343 -0.64 8.95 -1.23
C ALA A 343 0.12 8.22 -2.35
N ASP A 344 1.11 8.90 -2.93
CA ASP A 344 1.99 8.35 -3.97
C ASP A 344 3.44 8.19 -3.49
N SER A 345 3.73 8.73 -2.32
CA SER A 345 5.04 8.79 -1.72
C SER A 345 4.93 8.88 -0.20
N GLY A 346 6.06 8.69 0.50
CA GLY A 346 6.15 8.82 1.94
C GLY A 346 7.55 9.26 2.37
N LEU A 347 7.66 9.65 3.64
CA LEU A 347 8.94 9.97 4.27
C LEU A 347 9.47 8.81 5.12
N LEU A 348 10.79 8.71 5.14
CA LEU A 348 11.56 7.76 5.93
C LEU A 348 12.58 8.54 6.75
N TRP A 349 12.86 8.02 7.95
CA TRP A 349 13.93 8.54 8.76
C TRP A 349 14.62 7.43 9.55
N SER A 350 15.93 7.55 9.66
CA SER A 350 16.80 6.84 10.61
C SER A 350 17.98 7.73 10.95
N ASN A 351 18.68 7.42 12.04
CA ASN A 351 19.89 8.14 12.47
C ASN A 351 21.09 7.99 11.52
N THR A 352 21.00 7.08 10.55
CA THR A 352 21.98 6.93 9.47
C THR A 352 21.82 7.99 8.40
N ASP A 353 20.65 8.62 8.33
CA ASP A 353 20.33 9.67 7.36
C ASP A 353 20.41 11.04 8.07
N THR A 354 21.15 11.99 7.50
CA THR A 354 21.21 13.36 8.04
C THR A 354 19.92 14.14 7.82
N GLU A 355 19.14 13.72 6.82
CA GLU A 355 17.87 14.33 6.41
C GLU A 355 16.83 13.23 6.12
N PRO A 356 15.52 13.52 6.24
CA PRO A 356 14.48 12.57 5.87
C PRO A 356 14.59 12.18 4.39
N ARG A 357 14.38 10.90 4.08
CA ARG A 357 14.37 10.38 2.70
C ARG A 357 12.95 10.19 2.20
N GLY A 358 12.71 10.49 0.92
CA GLY A 358 11.47 10.14 0.25
C GLY A 358 11.52 8.75 -0.38
N TYR A 359 10.39 8.05 -0.43
CA TYR A 359 10.18 6.85 -1.25
C TYR A 359 8.78 6.89 -1.88
N ALA A 360 8.59 6.31 -3.07
CA ALA A 360 7.38 6.53 -3.86
C ALA A 360 6.99 5.34 -4.76
N ALA A 361 5.74 5.32 -5.22
CA ALA A 361 5.20 4.38 -6.21
C ALA A 361 5.71 4.61 -7.65
N GLY A 362 6.69 5.50 -7.81
CA GLY A 362 7.26 5.94 -9.07
C GLY A 362 8.16 7.14 -8.82
N THR A 363 8.13 8.12 -9.71
CA THR A 363 8.87 9.39 -9.56
C THR A 363 8.03 10.53 -8.99
N SER A 364 6.72 10.29 -8.75
CA SER A 364 5.79 11.28 -8.22
C SER A 364 5.96 11.46 -6.71
N ASN A 365 5.79 12.70 -6.26
CA ASN A 365 5.69 13.08 -4.85
C ASN A 365 4.57 14.12 -4.63
N ALA A 366 3.51 14.02 -5.44
CA ALA A 366 2.41 14.98 -5.46
C ALA A 366 1.58 14.90 -4.16
N CYS A 367 1.51 13.72 -3.55
CA CYS A 367 0.79 13.48 -2.31
C CYS A 367 1.65 12.60 -1.39
N MET A 368 2.51 13.25 -0.63
CA MET A 368 3.47 12.59 0.25
C MET A 368 2.87 12.32 1.62
N ASN A 369 2.82 11.05 2.02
CA ASN A 369 2.40 10.63 3.34
C ASN A 369 3.45 11.01 4.40
N LEU A 370 2.96 11.46 5.56
CA LEU A 370 3.74 11.73 6.75
C LEU A 370 3.44 10.63 7.79
N ASN A 371 4.45 10.18 8.54
CA ASN A 371 4.30 9.09 9.52
C ASN A 371 3.77 9.56 10.89
N TYR A 372 3.86 10.87 11.15
CA TYR A 372 3.21 11.50 12.29
C TYR A 372 2.96 12.98 12.03
N PHE A 373 2.06 13.57 12.83
CA PHE A 373 1.85 15.00 12.90
C PHE A 373 1.78 15.43 14.36
N ALA A 374 2.37 16.57 14.72
CA ALA A 374 2.35 17.07 16.10
C ALA A 374 1.94 18.54 16.18
N PHE A 375 1.09 18.87 17.14
CA PHE A 375 0.83 20.25 17.55
C PHE A 375 1.70 20.56 18.76
N CYS A 376 2.49 21.62 18.68
CA CYS A 376 3.26 22.11 19.80
C CYS A 376 2.84 23.55 20.17
N PRO A 377 2.02 23.72 21.22
CA PRO A 377 1.52 25.02 21.65
C PRO A 377 2.61 25.90 22.27
N CYS A 378 2.22 27.03 22.88
CA CYS A 378 3.11 27.95 23.61
C CYS A 378 4.26 28.55 22.78
N GLN A 379 4.06 28.67 21.47
CA GLN A 379 5.01 29.33 20.57
C GLN A 379 4.69 30.81 20.42
N GLU A 380 5.71 31.60 20.12
CA GLU A 380 5.56 33.03 19.83
C GLU A 380 4.91 33.26 18.46
N ASN A 381 5.19 32.38 17.50
CA ASN A 381 4.67 32.45 16.13
C ASN A 381 4.17 31.07 15.67
N ASN A 382 3.25 31.08 14.72
CA ASN A 382 2.80 29.89 14.02
C ASN A 382 3.83 29.51 12.95
N GLU A 383 4.33 28.27 12.96
CA GLU A 383 5.29 27.74 12.00
C GLU A 383 5.10 26.23 11.81
N LEU A 384 5.25 25.75 10.57
CA LEU A 384 5.32 24.33 10.24
C LEU A 384 6.78 23.93 10.02
N LYS A 385 7.23 22.86 10.69
CA LYS A 385 8.56 22.29 10.48
C LYS A 385 8.46 20.81 10.15
N MET A 386 9.16 20.41 9.09
CA MET A 386 9.44 19.00 8.84
C MET A 386 10.49 18.53 9.83
N ILE A 387 10.20 17.47 10.58
CA ILE A 387 11.12 16.87 11.53
C ILE A 387 11.06 15.36 11.30
N GLU A 388 12.18 14.75 10.93
CA GLU A 388 12.21 13.32 10.58
C GLU A 388 11.18 12.99 9.48
N ASP A 389 10.42 11.92 9.64
CA ASP A 389 9.40 11.46 8.71
C ASP A 389 8.00 12.05 8.97
N GLY A 390 7.93 13.22 9.61
CA GLY A 390 6.66 13.89 9.92
C GLY A 390 6.77 15.41 9.99
N PHE A 391 5.70 16.04 10.47
CA PHE A 391 5.62 17.49 10.64
C PHE A 391 5.20 17.89 12.05
N ILE A 392 5.75 19.00 12.52
CA ILE A 392 5.38 19.66 13.76
C ILE A 392 4.82 21.04 13.42
N PHE A 393 3.60 21.30 13.86
CA PHE A 393 2.99 22.62 13.88
C PHE A 393 3.30 23.29 15.22
N MET A 394 4.34 24.13 15.19
CA MET A 394 4.65 25.07 16.26
C MET A 394 3.61 26.18 16.25
N ILE A 395 2.79 26.26 17.28
CA ILE A 395 1.52 27.00 17.23
C ILE A 395 1.35 27.89 18.47
N THR A 396 0.79 29.09 18.28
CA THR A 396 0.43 29.98 19.40
C THR A 396 -0.76 29.39 20.17
N ASN A 397 -0.89 29.72 21.46
CA ASN A 397 -2.02 29.21 22.26
C ASN A 397 -3.39 29.63 21.70
N SER A 398 -3.50 30.83 21.14
CA SER A 398 -4.74 31.32 20.52
C SER A 398 -5.10 30.51 19.26
N THR A 399 -4.12 30.25 18.39
CA THR A 399 -4.35 29.46 17.18
C THR A 399 -4.65 28.00 17.52
N TRP A 400 -3.98 27.45 18.54
CA TRP A 400 -4.26 26.10 19.00
C TRP A 400 -5.65 25.97 19.60
N ALA A 401 -6.09 26.92 20.43
CA ALA A 401 -7.45 26.95 20.96
C ALA A 401 -8.51 26.93 19.83
N ASN A 402 -8.26 27.66 18.73
CA ASN A 402 -9.13 27.64 17.55
C ASN A 402 -9.17 26.25 16.90
N PHE A 403 -8.02 25.61 16.67
CA PHE A 403 -7.98 24.26 16.10
C PHE A 403 -8.59 23.21 17.01
N ARG A 404 -8.43 23.31 18.33
CA ARG A 404 -9.13 22.44 19.28
C ARG A 404 -10.65 22.62 19.15
N ASN A 405 -11.13 23.85 19.03
CA ASN A 405 -12.55 24.11 18.80
C ASN A 405 -13.04 23.56 17.44
N PHE A 406 -12.25 23.69 16.37
CA PHE A 406 -12.58 23.08 15.07
C PHE A 406 -12.63 21.55 15.15
N ILE A 407 -11.71 20.92 15.88
CA ILE A 407 -11.72 19.48 16.13
C ILE A 407 -12.98 19.09 16.93
N GLU A 408 -13.29 19.83 17.99
CA GLU A 408 -14.47 19.59 18.84
C GLU A 408 -15.78 19.69 18.05
N GLN A 409 -15.85 20.63 17.11
CA GLN A 409 -17.01 20.83 16.26
C GLN A 409 -17.01 19.95 15.00
N SER A 410 -15.95 19.19 14.73
CA SER A 410 -15.75 18.42 13.49
C SER A 410 -15.84 19.28 12.22
N ILE A 411 -15.26 20.48 12.27
CA ILE A 411 -15.28 21.45 11.16
C ILE A 411 -13.90 21.58 10.54
N SER A 412 -13.84 21.53 9.21
CA SER A 412 -12.60 21.76 8.47
C SER A 412 -12.14 23.22 8.57
N SER A 413 -10.83 23.45 8.64
CA SER A 413 -10.25 24.79 8.75
C SER A 413 -8.85 24.85 8.14
N SER A 414 -8.37 26.05 7.81
CA SER A 414 -7.03 26.22 7.26
C SER A 414 -6.38 27.51 7.73
N ILE A 415 -5.05 27.53 7.71
CA ILE A 415 -4.23 28.70 8.00
C ILE A 415 -3.06 28.77 7.01
N ALA A 416 -2.82 29.96 6.46
CA ALA A 416 -1.67 30.23 5.60
C ALA A 416 -0.54 30.87 6.42
N PHE A 417 0.70 30.54 6.07
CA PHE A 417 1.91 31.05 6.72
C PHE A 417 2.65 32.03 5.80
N PRO A 418 3.40 33.01 6.36
CA PRO A 418 4.24 33.90 5.56
C PRO A 418 5.29 33.17 4.70
N SER A 419 5.69 31.96 5.09
CA SER A 419 6.59 31.09 4.32
C SER A 419 5.99 30.54 3.02
N GLY A 420 4.70 30.78 2.75
CA GLY A 420 3.98 30.24 1.61
C GLY A 420 3.37 28.86 1.85
N PHE A 421 3.68 28.23 2.98
CA PHE A 421 2.99 27.01 3.41
C PHE A 421 1.54 27.28 3.81
N ARG A 422 0.70 26.25 3.70
CA ARG A 422 -0.66 26.21 4.25
C ARG A 422 -0.82 24.97 5.10
N PHE A 423 -1.47 25.09 6.25
CA PHE A 423 -1.98 23.96 7.00
C PHE A 423 -3.49 23.87 6.83
N SER A 424 -4.01 22.66 6.58
CA SER A 424 -5.43 22.37 6.45
C SER A 424 -5.83 21.21 7.36
N LEU A 425 -6.82 21.43 8.20
CA LEU A 425 -7.53 20.41 8.96
C LEU A 425 -8.77 20.01 8.16
N GLU A 426 -8.85 18.78 7.69
CA GLU A 426 -9.93 18.31 6.82
C GLU A 426 -10.73 17.19 7.48
N PHE A 427 -12.00 17.43 7.77
CA PHE A 427 -12.94 16.37 8.16
C PHE A 427 -13.66 15.81 6.93
N GLU A 428 -13.68 14.50 6.80
CA GLU A 428 -14.42 13.82 5.74
C GLU A 428 -15.92 14.16 5.83
N GLY A 429 -16.51 14.57 4.70
CA GLY A 429 -17.91 14.98 4.62
C GLY A 429 -18.19 16.44 5.01
N SER A 430 -17.24 17.15 5.63
CA SER A 430 -17.39 18.58 5.85
C SER A 430 -17.12 19.32 4.54
N THR A 431 -18.10 20.06 4.03
CA THR A 431 -17.87 21.02 2.96
C THR A 431 -16.84 22.03 3.44
N SER A 432 -15.63 21.97 2.88
CA SER A 432 -14.58 22.94 3.21
C SER A 432 -15.14 24.35 2.96
N PRO A 433 -15.00 25.29 3.91
CA PRO A 433 -15.47 26.65 3.69
C PRO A 433 -14.75 27.20 2.45
N GLN A 434 -15.48 27.32 1.33
CA GLN A 434 -14.96 27.94 0.12
C GLN A 434 -14.49 29.35 0.49
N TYR A 435 -13.17 29.54 0.50
CA TYR A 435 -12.57 30.82 0.79
C TYR A 435 -12.88 31.78 -0.36
N LYS A 436 -13.81 32.72 -0.14
CA LYS A 436 -13.92 33.92 -0.97
C LYS A 436 -12.71 34.80 -0.64
N GLY A 437 -11.63 34.64 -1.41
CA GLY A 437 -10.49 35.56 -1.31
C GLY A 437 -10.91 37.01 -1.61
N PRO A 438 -10.16 38.01 -1.10
CA PRO A 438 -10.42 39.41 -1.46
C PRO A 438 -10.16 39.58 -2.95
N SER A 439 -11.14 40.10 -3.71
CA SER A 439 -10.97 40.49 -5.11
C SER A 439 -9.77 41.44 -5.24
N PRO A 440 -8.71 41.08 -5.99
CA PRO A 440 -7.66 42.02 -6.34
C PRO A 440 -8.16 42.97 -7.44
N GLY A 441 -7.82 44.24 -7.31
CA GLY A 441 -8.23 45.31 -8.21
C GLY A 441 -7.87 45.08 -9.68
N THR A 442 -8.72 45.67 -10.52
CA THR A 442 -8.72 45.71 -11.98
C THR A 442 -7.37 46.12 -12.58
N HIS A 443 -6.57 45.18 -13.09
CA HIS A 443 -5.55 45.45 -14.10
C HIS A 443 -5.33 44.23 -15.02
N ALA A 444 -5.56 44.46 -16.31
CA ALA A 444 -5.15 43.70 -17.52
C ALA A 444 -5.38 42.17 -17.55
N ALA A 445 -6.18 41.76 -18.54
CA ALA A 445 -6.61 40.40 -18.82
C ALA A 445 -5.47 39.37 -18.89
N VAL A 446 -5.37 38.54 -17.85
CA VAL A 446 -4.73 37.22 -17.90
C VAL A 446 -5.79 36.23 -17.44
N GLN A 447 -6.11 35.27 -18.32
CA GLN A 447 -7.16 34.28 -18.12
C GLN A 447 -6.97 33.50 -16.82
N PRO A 448 -8.06 33.12 -16.13
CA PRO A 448 -7.98 32.36 -14.89
C PRO A 448 -7.40 30.97 -15.20
N THR A 449 -6.28 30.67 -14.57
CA THR A 449 -5.70 29.33 -14.54
C THR A 449 -6.73 28.39 -13.88
N PRO A 450 -7.06 27.25 -14.49
CA PRO A 450 -8.07 26.35 -13.93
C PRO A 450 -7.56 25.78 -12.60
N SER A 451 -8.46 25.71 -11.62
CA SER A 451 -8.22 25.05 -10.33
C SER A 451 -7.67 23.63 -10.54
N PRO A 452 -6.78 23.11 -9.67
CA PRO A 452 -6.28 21.76 -9.80
C PRO A 452 -7.46 20.79 -9.74
N VAL A 453 -7.64 20.05 -10.84
CA VAL A 453 -8.78 19.17 -11.03
C VAL A 453 -8.67 18.02 -10.03
N LYS A 454 -9.76 17.76 -9.30
CA LYS A 454 -9.91 16.54 -8.48
C LYS A 454 -9.75 15.33 -9.39
N TYR A 455 -8.64 14.60 -9.26
CA TYR A 455 -8.48 13.29 -9.89
C TYR A 455 -9.37 12.25 -9.17
N ALA A 456 -10.67 12.34 -9.39
CA ALA A 456 -11.58 11.24 -9.11
C ALA A 456 -11.77 10.50 -10.44
N TYR A 457 -11.55 9.19 -10.46
CA TYR A 457 -11.94 8.36 -11.59
C TYR A 457 -13.43 8.60 -11.87
N VAL A 458 -13.74 9.13 -13.06
CA VAL A 458 -15.13 9.32 -13.48
C VAL A 458 -15.50 8.15 -14.36
N GLU A 459 -16.41 7.31 -13.84
CA GLU A 459 -17.08 6.29 -14.65
C GLU A 459 -18.01 7.00 -15.64
N TYR A 460 -17.72 6.91 -16.95
CA TYR A 460 -18.59 7.46 -17.97
C TYR A 460 -19.80 6.54 -18.16
N LYS A 461 -21.01 7.07 -17.87
CA LYS A 461 -22.28 6.40 -18.13
C LYS A 461 -22.98 7.10 -19.30
N PRO A 462 -23.07 6.47 -20.49
CA PRO A 462 -23.74 7.09 -21.62
C PRO A 462 -25.21 7.39 -21.30
N GLU A 463 -25.73 8.53 -21.72
CA GLU A 463 -27.10 8.98 -21.43
C GLU A 463 -28.19 8.05 -21.98
N ASN A 464 -27.86 7.26 -23.00
CA ASN A 464 -28.76 6.31 -23.64
C ASN A 464 -28.09 4.93 -23.73
N PRO A 465 -28.04 4.15 -22.63
CA PRO A 465 -27.45 2.82 -22.67
C PRO A 465 -28.27 1.92 -23.58
N VAL A 466 -27.60 1.24 -24.52
CA VAL A 466 -28.22 0.23 -25.38
C VAL A 466 -28.83 -0.86 -24.49
N SER A 467 -30.10 -1.19 -24.74
CA SER A 467 -30.81 -2.24 -23.98
C SER A 467 -29.99 -3.53 -23.98
N ARG A 468 -29.99 -4.25 -22.85
CA ARG A 468 -29.23 -5.52 -22.71
C ARG A 468 -29.60 -6.55 -23.79
N SER A 469 -30.83 -6.50 -24.32
CA SER A 469 -31.31 -7.35 -25.41
C SER A 469 -30.78 -7.00 -26.81
N GLN A 470 -30.18 -5.81 -26.97
CA GLN A 470 -29.64 -5.30 -28.24
C GLN A 470 -28.10 -5.34 -28.29
N LYS A 471 -27.45 -5.72 -27.19
CA LYS A 471 -25.98 -5.80 -27.12
C LYS A 471 -25.48 -7.02 -27.90
N PRO A 472 -24.43 -6.90 -28.74
CA PRO A 472 -23.85 -8.03 -29.45
C PRO A 472 -23.47 -9.16 -28.48
N SER A 473 -23.67 -10.40 -28.90
CA SER A 473 -23.58 -11.58 -28.02
C SER A 473 -22.15 -11.96 -27.59
N HIS A 474 -21.11 -11.41 -28.21
CA HIS A 474 -19.73 -11.91 -28.01
C HIS A 474 -18.68 -10.83 -27.69
N VAL A 475 -18.90 -9.54 -27.98
CA VAL A 475 -18.05 -8.43 -27.50
C VAL A 475 -18.95 -7.24 -27.15
N HIS A 476 -18.71 -6.63 -26.00
CA HIS A 476 -19.44 -5.44 -25.58
C HIS A 476 -18.58 -4.56 -24.66
N CYS A 477 -18.47 -3.26 -24.94
CA CYS A 477 -17.88 -2.30 -24.00
C CYS A 477 -18.77 -2.12 -22.77
N ASP A 478 -18.32 -2.62 -21.62
CA ASP A 478 -19.06 -2.60 -20.35
C ASP A 478 -19.05 -1.20 -19.72
N HIS A 479 -17.88 -0.56 -19.65
CA HIS A 479 -17.71 0.81 -19.18
C HIS A 479 -16.39 1.42 -19.66
N VAL A 480 -16.34 2.75 -19.59
CA VAL A 480 -15.19 3.59 -19.91
C VAL A 480 -14.84 4.39 -18.66
N VAL A 481 -13.58 4.31 -18.23
CA VAL A 481 -13.06 5.07 -17.08
C VAL A 481 -12.03 6.07 -17.59
N LEU A 482 -12.27 7.36 -17.37
CA LEU A 482 -11.24 8.37 -17.59
C LEU A 482 -10.28 8.36 -16.40
N LEU A 483 -9.00 8.11 -16.65
CA LEU A 483 -7.93 8.06 -15.65
C LEU A 483 -7.37 9.46 -15.37
N ASP A 484 -7.65 10.42 -16.24
CA ASP A 484 -7.49 11.85 -16.01
C ASP A 484 -8.75 12.62 -16.43
N THR A 485 -8.87 13.83 -15.91
CA THR A 485 -10.03 14.71 -16.10
C THR A 485 -9.72 15.82 -17.10
N ASN A 486 -8.92 15.51 -18.13
CA ASN A 486 -8.35 16.51 -19.03
C ASN A 486 -9.26 16.85 -20.21
N VAL A 487 -10.16 15.94 -20.59
CA VAL A 487 -11.09 16.12 -21.72
C VAL A 487 -12.19 17.10 -21.34
N ALA A 488 -12.07 18.35 -21.79
CA ALA A 488 -13.02 19.41 -21.48
C ALA A 488 -13.88 19.86 -22.68
N LYS A 489 -13.38 19.69 -23.91
CA LYS A 489 -14.10 20.13 -25.11
C LYS A 489 -14.98 19.01 -25.64
N GLN A 490 -16.21 19.34 -26.05
CA GLN A 490 -17.12 18.37 -26.67
C GLN A 490 -16.50 17.69 -27.90
N ALA A 491 -15.71 18.43 -28.69
CA ALA A 491 -15.01 17.88 -29.86
C ALA A 491 -14.04 16.75 -29.48
N ASP A 492 -13.33 16.88 -28.36
CA ASP A 492 -12.40 15.86 -27.85
C ASP A 492 -13.17 14.63 -27.35
N VAL A 493 -14.33 14.83 -26.71
CA VAL A 493 -15.24 13.75 -26.29
C VAL A 493 -15.75 12.97 -27.51
N ASP A 494 -16.17 13.68 -28.57
CA ASP A 494 -16.67 13.06 -29.80
C ASP A 494 -15.57 12.27 -30.53
N GLU A 495 -14.33 12.77 -30.50
CA GLU A 495 -13.17 12.09 -31.05
C GLU A 495 -12.77 10.85 -30.26
N LEU A 496 -12.72 10.95 -28.93
CA LEU A 496 -12.49 9.82 -28.04
C LEU A 496 -13.58 8.76 -28.21
N SER A 497 -14.84 9.16 -28.32
CA SER A 497 -15.98 8.24 -28.55
C SER A 497 -15.86 7.51 -29.89
N ARG A 498 -15.47 8.20 -30.97
CA ARG A 498 -15.16 7.56 -32.27
C ARG A 498 -14.01 6.57 -32.15
N TYR A 499 -12.98 6.92 -31.40
CA TYR A 499 -11.82 6.07 -31.18
C TYR A 499 -12.16 4.79 -30.42
N ILE A 500 -12.94 4.89 -29.34
CA ILE A 500 -13.42 3.74 -28.54
C ILE A 500 -14.27 2.81 -29.41
N LYS A 501 -15.14 3.34 -30.27
CA LYS A 501 -15.93 2.54 -31.23
C LYS A 501 -15.05 1.80 -32.23
N SER A 502 -13.94 2.40 -32.66
CA SER A 502 -12.97 1.71 -33.53
C SER A 502 -12.27 0.56 -32.81
N ILE A 503 -11.94 0.71 -31.52
CA ILE A 503 -11.43 -0.39 -30.69
C ILE A 503 -12.48 -1.50 -30.59
N GLU A 504 -13.74 -1.17 -30.29
CA GLU A 504 -14.82 -2.15 -30.22
C GLU A 504 -15.00 -2.91 -31.55
N ALA A 505 -14.90 -2.24 -32.70
CA ALA A 505 -14.99 -2.86 -34.02
C ALA A 505 -13.82 -3.82 -34.32
N VAL A 506 -12.60 -3.48 -33.89
CA VAL A 506 -11.45 -4.39 -33.97
C VAL A 506 -11.74 -5.63 -33.14
N LEU A 507 -12.15 -5.46 -31.88
CA LEU A 507 -12.46 -6.58 -31.00
C LEU A 507 -13.59 -7.44 -31.56
N ASP A 508 -14.65 -6.83 -32.07
CA ASP A 508 -15.78 -7.55 -32.66
C ASP A 508 -15.35 -8.41 -33.85
N THR A 509 -14.40 -7.93 -34.66
CA THR A 509 -13.90 -8.64 -35.85
C THR A 509 -12.93 -9.75 -35.47
N THR A 510 -12.05 -9.52 -34.51
CA THR A 510 -10.95 -10.43 -34.17
C THR A 510 -11.36 -11.50 -33.14
N VAL A 511 -12.25 -11.18 -32.20
CA VAL A 511 -12.72 -12.14 -31.20
C VAL A 511 -13.64 -13.18 -31.86
N PRO A 512 -13.38 -14.49 -31.67
CA PRO A 512 -14.26 -15.54 -32.18
C PRO A 512 -15.71 -15.33 -31.73
N LYS A 513 -16.68 -15.44 -32.64
CA LYS A 513 -18.10 -15.25 -32.31
C LYS A 513 -18.64 -16.32 -31.35
N THR A 514 -18.00 -17.48 -31.31
CA THR A 514 -18.34 -18.60 -30.41
C THR A 514 -17.21 -18.85 -29.43
N ALA A 515 -17.53 -18.93 -28.13
CA ALA A 515 -16.59 -19.39 -27.12
C ALA A 515 -16.21 -20.86 -27.41
N PRO A 516 -14.93 -21.24 -27.29
CA PRO A 516 -14.55 -22.63 -27.37
C PRO A 516 -15.30 -23.51 -26.36
N PRO A 517 -15.62 -24.77 -26.69
CA PRO A 517 -16.48 -25.62 -25.88
C PRO A 517 -15.91 -25.98 -24.49
N HIS A 518 -14.61 -25.76 -24.25
CA HIS A 518 -13.96 -25.98 -22.95
C HIS A 518 -14.06 -24.76 -22.02
N LEU A 519 -14.55 -23.61 -22.51
CA LEU A 519 -14.69 -22.39 -21.74
C LEU A 519 -16.06 -22.30 -21.09
N VAL A 520 -16.06 -22.31 -19.76
CA VAL A 520 -17.26 -22.05 -18.97
C VAL A 520 -17.40 -20.54 -18.77
N GLY A 521 -18.03 -19.89 -19.75
CA GLY A 521 -18.37 -18.47 -19.72
C GLY A 521 -17.43 -17.56 -20.53
N GLY A 522 -17.68 -16.26 -20.38
CA GLY A 522 -16.90 -15.18 -20.99
C GLY A 522 -15.71 -14.74 -20.16
N GLY A 523 -15.05 -13.67 -20.61
CA GLY A 523 -14.04 -12.97 -19.81
C GLY A 523 -14.07 -11.47 -20.03
N LYS A 524 -13.24 -10.73 -19.29
CA LYS A 524 -13.14 -9.28 -19.37
C LYS A 524 -11.80 -8.87 -19.97
N LEU A 525 -11.84 -8.17 -21.10
CA LEU A 525 -10.67 -7.57 -21.72
C LEU A 525 -10.56 -6.10 -21.27
N LEU A 526 -9.50 -5.77 -20.55
CA LEU A 526 -9.16 -4.42 -20.14
C LEU A 526 -8.16 -3.82 -21.12
N ILE A 527 -8.42 -2.61 -21.61
CA ILE A 527 -7.52 -1.84 -22.45
C ILE A 527 -7.30 -0.49 -21.78
N GLU A 528 -6.09 -0.24 -21.30
CA GLU A 528 -5.67 1.08 -20.85
C GLU A 528 -4.95 1.78 -22.00
N ALA A 529 -5.37 2.99 -22.33
CA ALA A 529 -4.79 3.79 -23.41
C ALA A 529 -4.42 5.19 -22.91
N ASP A 530 -3.38 5.75 -23.53
CA ASP A 530 -2.81 7.05 -23.24
C ASP A 530 -2.58 7.78 -24.57
N VAL A 531 -3.51 8.66 -24.92
CA VAL A 531 -3.63 9.25 -26.26
C VAL A 531 -3.66 10.78 -26.20
N GLY A 532 -3.37 11.42 -27.33
CA GLY A 532 -3.34 12.89 -27.45
C GLY A 532 -2.07 13.57 -26.94
N GLY A 533 -2.03 14.89 -27.12
CA GLY A 533 -0.92 15.77 -26.76
C GLY A 533 0.19 15.88 -27.83
N PRO A 534 0.94 17.01 -27.85
CA PRO A 534 1.90 17.36 -28.91
C PRO A 534 3.15 16.48 -28.97
N ASP A 535 3.43 15.69 -27.91
CA ASP A 535 4.70 14.97 -27.74
C ASP A 535 4.62 13.47 -28.08
N ARG A 536 3.52 12.98 -28.67
CA ARG A 536 3.27 11.53 -28.88
C ARG A 536 3.35 11.04 -30.33
N ASP A 537 3.98 11.83 -31.20
CA ASP A 537 4.37 11.45 -32.56
C ASP A 537 5.55 10.46 -32.61
N ASP A 538 5.95 9.89 -31.47
CA ASP A 538 6.84 8.74 -31.46
C ASP A 538 6.10 7.50 -32.02
N LEU A 539 6.11 7.41 -33.36
CA LEU A 539 5.53 6.37 -34.21
C LEU A 539 6.03 4.96 -33.85
N LEU A 540 7.09 4.86 -33.03
CA LEU A 540 7.73 3.60 -32.66
C LEU A 540 7.41 3.13 -31.23
N SER A 541 6.92 4.01 -30.33
CA SER A 541 6.58 3.58 -28.97
C SER A 541 5.24 2.85 -28.97
N ARG A 542 5.29 1.50 -28.95
CA ARG A 542 4.13 0.62 -28.72
C ARG A 542 3.53 0.74 -27.31
N GLU A 543 4.08 1.62 -26.47
CA GLU A 543 3.70 1.81 -25.06
C GLU A 543 2.53 2.79 -24.84
N TRP A 544 1.75 3.12 -25.89
CA TRP A 544 0.58 3.98 -25.73
C TRP A 544 -0.67 3.27 -25.23
N PHE A 545 -0.71 1.94 -25.30
CA PHE A 545 -1.76 1.17 -24.68
C PHE A 545 -1.24 -0.13 -24.07
N LYS A 546 -1.99 -0.65 -23.10
CA LYS A 546 -1.75 -1.93 -22.44
C LYS A 546 -3.06 -2.71 -22.45
N MET A 547 -2.95 -4.01 -22.65
CA MET A 547 -4.10 -4.92 -22.60
C MET A 547 -3.90 -5.92 -21.48
N LYS A 548 -4.96 -6.17 -20.72
CA LYS A 548 -5.01 -7.25 -19.73
C LYS A 548 -6.30 -8.01 -19.94
N PHE A 549 -6.25 -9.32 -19.79
CA PHE A 549 -7.44 -10.16 -19.91
C PHE A 549 -7.66 -10.91 -18.60
N SER A 550 -8.92 -10.97 -18.15
CA SER A 550 -9.30 -11.63 -16.90
C SER A 550 -10.44 -12.63 -17.18
N PRO A 551 -10.27 -13.92 -16.83
CA PRO A 551 -9.09 -14.52 -16.19
C PRO A 551 -7.89 -14.64 -17.17
N PRO A 552 -6.63 -14.59 -16.69
CA PRO A 552 -5.43 -14.51 -17.54
C PRO A 552 -5.16 -15.76 -18.39
N SER A 553 -5.88 -16.86 -18.17
CA SER A 553 -5.61 -18.19 -18.73
C SER A 553 -6.34 -18.50 -20.04
N LEU A 554 -6.68 -17.49 -20.83
CA LEU A 554 -7.56 -17.67 -21.99
C LEU A 554 -6.76 -17.69 -23.30
N GLU A 555 -6.12 -18.83 -23.58
CA GLU A 555 -5.43 -19.13 -24.85
C GLU A 555 -6.34 -18.94 -26.10
N ALA A 556 -7.65 -18.91 -25.91
CA ALA A 556 -8.63 -18.80 -26.98
C ALA A 556 -8.74 -17.42 -27.63
N LEU A 557 -8.23 -16.37 -26.98
CA LEU A 557 -8.24 -15.04 -27.58
C LEU A 557 -7.01 -14.85 -28.46
N PRO A 558 -7.18 -14.43 -29.73
CA PRO A 558 -6.06 -14.09 -30.61
C PRO A 558 -5.45 -12.75 -30.18
N MET A 559 -4.80 -12.72 -29.00
CA MET A 559 -4.30 -11.51 -28.36
C MET A 559 -3.30 -10.75 -29.23
N ALA A 560 -2.49 -11.46 -30.01
CA ALA A 560 -1.57 -10.84 -30.97
C ALA A 560 -2.32 -10.06 -32.06
N GLU A 561 -3.37 -10.65 -32.63
CA GLU A 561 -4.19 -10.01 -33.67
C GLU A 561 -5.01 -8.84 -33.11
N ILE A 562 -5.53 -8.99 -31.87
CA ILE A 562 -6.23 -7.92 -31.15
C ILE A 562 -5.27 -6.75 -30.90
N TYR A 563 -4.08 -7.05 -30.38
CA TYR A 563 -3.05 -6.06 -30.11
C TYR A 563 -2.65 -5.33 -31.39
N ASP A 564 -2.35 -6.07 -32.47
CA ASP A 564 -1.99 -5.50 -33.76
C ASP A 564 -3.13 -4.70 -34.39
N GLY A 565 -4.38 -5.15 -34.22
CA GLY A 565 -5.57 -4.44 -34.69
C GLY A 565 -5.74 -3.09 -34.01
N VAL A 566 -5.63 -3.05 -32.67
CA VAL A 566 -5.72 -1.80 -31.89
C VAL A 566 -4.53 -0.90 -32.13
N ALA A 567 -3.31 -1.47 -32.24
CA ALA A 567 -2.09 -0.73 -32.54
C ALA A 567 -2.13 0.01 -33.88
N ARG A 568 -2.90 -0.50 -34.86
CA ARG A 568 -3.09 0.10 -36.19
C ARG A 568 -4.16 1.19 -36.25
N LEU A 569 -4.96 1.36 -35.20
CA LEU A 569 -5.96 2.42 -35.16
C LEU A 569 -5.27 3.78 -35.15
N ALA A 570 -5.76 4.70 -35.98
CA ALA A 570 -5.32 6.09 -35.94
C ALA A 570 -5.63 6.66 -34.55
N LYS A 571 -4.58 7.13 -33.86
CA LYS A 571 -4.72 7.76 -32.55
C LYS A 571 -5.61 9.00 -32.66
N PRO A 572 -6.47 9.28 -31.69
CA PRO A 572 -7.28 10.49 -31.69
C PRO A 572 -6.39 11.72 -31.44
N SER A 573 -6.65 12.79 -32.18
CA SER A 573 -5.95 14.08 -32.10
C SER A 573 -6.56 14.97 -31.00
N ILE A 574 -6.63 14.46 -29.78
CA ILE A 574 -7.18 15.20 -28.64
C ILE A 574 -6.12 16.00 -27.89
N GLU A 575 -6.52 17.17 -27.39
CA GLU A 575 -5.70 18.04 -26.54
C GLU A 575 -6.52 18.53 -25.33
N PRO A 576 -6.15 18.12 -24.10
CA PRO A 576 -4.83 17.61 -23.68
C PRO A 576 -4.67 16.08 -23.81
N ARG A 577 -3.44 15.61 -23.58
CA ARG A 577 -3.13 14.18 -23.35
C ARG A 577 -4.11 13.59 -22.33
N THR A 578 -4.71 12.46 -22.68
CA THR A 578 -5.77 11.80 -21.92
C THR A 578 -5.47 10.31 -21.77
N ARG A 579 -5.54 9.84 -20.53
CA ARG A 579 -5.47 8.43 -20.14
C ARG A 579 -6.86 7.92 -19.81
N PHE A 580 -7.20 6.75 -20.32
CA PHE A 580 -8.47 6.09 -20.05
C PHE A 580 -8.32 4.57 -20.03
N SER A 581 -9.29 3.90 -19.43
CA SER A 581 -9.40 2.45 -19.37
C SER A 581 -10.75 2.01 -19.93
N LEU A 582 -10.73 0.99 -20.78
CA LEU A 582 -11.90 0.36 -21.37
C LEU A 582 -12.01 -1.06 -20.84
N ALA A 583 -13.19 -1.46 -20.43
CA ALA A 583 -13.44 -2.85 -20.07
C ALA A 583 -14.48 -3.45 -21.02
N PHE A 584 -14.12 -4.52 -21.70
CA PHE A 584 -14.99 -5.25 -22.63
C PHE A 584 -15.38 -6.60 -22.06
N ASN A 585 -16.67 -6.91 -22.06
CA ASN A 585 -17.16 -8.26 -21.82
C ASN A 585 -17.08 -9.05 -23.12
N VAL A 586 -16.37 -10.16 -23.07
CA VAL A 586 -16.21 -11.11 -24.18
C VAL A 586 -17.04 -12.36 -23.90
N TRP A 587 -17.80 -12.86 -24.87
CA TRP A 587 -18.75 -13.98 -24.77
C TRP A 587 -19.78 -13.86 -23.63
N GLY A 588 -20.23 -12.63 -23.33
CA GLY A 588 -21.31 -12.40 -22.35
C GLY A 588 -20.88 -12.51 -20.88
N PHE A 589 -19.65 -12.13 -20.55
CA PHE A 589 -19.20 -12.03 -19.15
C PHE A 589 -20.15 -11.17 -18.29
N THR A 590 -20.56 -11.68 -17.12
CA THR A 590 -21.50 -11.02 -16.20
C THR A 590 -20.96 -10.86 -14.77
N GLY A 591 -19.65 -11.06 -14.55
CA GLY A 591 -19.01 -10.91 -13.25
C GLY A 591 -18.82 -9.44 -12.83
N THR A 592 -18.81 -9.18 -11.52
CA THR A 592 -18.54 -7.86 -10.95
C THR A 592 -17.09 -7.43 -11.18
N TRP A 593 -16.88 -6.12 -11.39
CA TRP A 593 -15.55 -5.51 -11.33
C TRP A 593 -14.99 -5.65 -9.92
N ALA A 594 -13.68 -5.80 -9.82
CA ALA A 594 -12.96 -5.85 -8.56
C ALA A 594 -11.72 -4.97 -8.62
#